data_AF-A0A2E8CWK5-F1
#
_entry.id   AF-A0A2E8CWK5-F1
#
_cell.length_a   1.000
_cell.length_b   1.000
_cell.length_c   1.000
_cell.angle_alpha   90.00
_cell.angle_beta   90.00
_cell.angle_gamma   90.00
#
_symmetry.space_group_name_H-M   'P 1'
#
loop_
_entity.id
_entity.type
_entity.pdbx_description
1 polymer ?
#
loop_
_entity_poly.entity_id
_entity_poly.type
_entity_poly.pdbx_seq_one_letter_code
_entity_poly.pdbx_strand_id
1 'polypeptide(L)' 'MTYLVPNRSEFVDHDDPALKRLLLHIWLSVPNSRPLDPRFAGSYGATEAGAIRGGMKPV' A
#
# COMPACT_ATOMS: atom_id res chain seq x y z
N MET A 1 18.63 -4.91 -11.32
CA MET A 1 17.69 -4.17 -10.45
C MET A 1 16.54 -5.12 -10.14
N THR A 2 16.63 -5.87 -9.04
CA THR A 2 15.69 -6.97 -8.73
C THR A 2 14.50 -6.40 -7.96
N TYR A 3 13.28 -6.63 -8.47
CA TYR A 3 12.05 -6.24 -7.78
C TYR A 3 11.82 -7.18 -6.58
N LEU A 4 11.50 -6.61 -5.41
CA LEU A 4 10.98 -7.36 -4.27
C LEU A 4 9.54 -7.77 -4.57
N VAL A 5 9.29 -9.07 -4.64
CA VAL A 5 7.95 -9.63 -4.85
C VAL A 5 7.33 -9.91 -3.47
N PRO A 6 6.14 -9.36 -3.16
CA PRO A 6 5.45 -9.70 -1.93
C PRO A 6 5.03 -11.19 -1.97
N ASN A 7 5.43 -11.95 -0.95
CA ASN A 7 5.01 -13.34 -0.77
C ASN A 7 4.02 -13.45 0.41
N ARG A 8 3.07 -14.38 0.32
CA ARG A 8 2.14 -14.73 1.41
C ARG A 8 2.04 -16.26 1.48
N SER A 9 2.20 -16.83 2.67
CA SER A 9 1.94 -18.26 2.91
C SER A 9 0.46 -18.50 3.17
N GLU A 10 0.03 -19.76 3.03
CA GLU A 10 -1.32 -20.19 3.43
C GLU A 10 -1.56 -19.89 4.91
N PHE A 11 -2.79 -19.46 5.23
CA PHE A 11 -3.21 -19.11 6.57
C PHE A 11 -4.71 -19.43 6.71
N VAL A 12 -5.09 -20.04 7.82
CA VAL A 12 -6.50 -20.31 8.17
C VAL A 12 -6.92 -19.29 9.21
N ASP A 13 -7.98 -18.53 8.91
CA ASP A 13 -8.56 -17.57 9.84
C ASP A 13 -9.26 -18.27 11.00
N HIS A 14 -9.34 -17.57 12.13
CA HIS A 14 -10.10 -18.02 13.29
C HIS A 14 -11.61 -17.88 13.04
N ASP A 15 -12.42 -18.82 13.55
CA ASP A 15 -13.88 -18.81 13.40
C ASP A 15 -14.52 -17.59 14.09
N ASP A 16 -14.03 -17.23 15.28
CA ASP A 16 -14.40 -15.99 15.99
C ASP A 16 -13.96 -14.74 15.18
N PRO A 17 -14.90 -13.87 14.75
CA PRO A 17 -14.60 -12.63 14.04
C PRO A 17 -13.61 -11.70 14.75
N ALA A 18 -13.60 -11.68 16.09
CA ALA A 18 -12.71 -10.81 16.87
C ALA A 18 -11.25 -11.27 16.84
N LEU A 19 -11.00 -12.53 16.47
CA LEU A 19 -9.67 -13.15 16.45
C LEU A 19 -9.13 -13.33 15.03
N LYS A 20 -9.83 -12.82 14.02
CA LYS A 20 -9.37 -12.85 12.63
C LYS A 20 -8.13 -12.00 12.43
N ARG A 21 -7.29 -12.40 11.49
CA ARG A 21 -6.07 -11.66 11.17
C ARG A 21 -6.43 -10.35 10.47
N LEU A 22 -6.20 -9.23 11.13
CA LEU A 22 -6.35 -7.90 10.54
C LEU A 22 -5.01 -7.42 9.97
N LEU A 23 -5.04 -6.82 8.79
CA LEU A 23 -3.85 -6.19 8.18
C LEU A 23 -4.07 -4.69 8.07
N LEU A 24 -3.14 -3.93 8.65
CA LEU A 24 -3.01 -2.50 8.39
C LEU A 24 -1.98 -2.30 7.27
N HIS A 25 -2.42 -1.76 6.15
CA HIS A 25 -1.54 -1.48 5.01
C HIS A 25 -1.36 0.04 4.86
N ILE A 26 -0.11 0.50 4.81
CA ILE A 26 0.25 1.91 4.70
C ILE A 26 1.18 2.11 3.51
N TRP A 27 0.93 3.18 2.75
CA TRP A 27 1.80 3.64 1.68
C TRP A 27 2.64 4.81 2.17
N LEU A 28 3.95 4.63 2.29
CA LEU A 28 4.87 5.69 2.73
C LEU A 28 5.59 6.32 1.52
N SER A 29 5.60 7.65 1.43
CA SER A 29 6.40 8.40 0.45
C SER A 29 7.60 9.02 1.15
N VAL A 30 8.78 8.41 1.02
CA VAL A 30 10.02 8.97 1.55
C VAL A 30 10.76 9.76 0.46
N PRO A 31 11.59 10.77 0.79
CA PRO A 31 12.27 11.60 -0.22
C PRO A 31 13.06 10.81 -1.28
N ASN A 32 13.65 9.68 -0.90
CA ASN A 32 14.41 8.81 -1.82
C ASN A 32 13.59 7.61 -2.35
N SER A 33 12.25 7.66 -2.27
CA SER A 33 11.40 6.60 -2.82
C SER A 33 11.29 6.70 -4.34
N ARG A 34 10.97 5.58 -4.98
CA ARG A 34 10.64 5.59 -6.41
C ARG A 34 9.34 6.38 -6.61
N PRO A 35 9.26 7.27 -7.62
CA PRO A 35 7.99 7.89 -7.99
C PRO A 35 6.98 6.83 -8.42
N LEU A 36 5.70 7.10 -8.16
CA LEU A 36 4.61 6.26 -8.64
C LEU A 36 4.41 6.46 -10.13
N ASP A 37 3.84 5.43 -10.76
CA ASP A 37 3.38 5.53 -12.13
C ASP A 37 2.29 6.61 -12.23
N PRO A 38 2.33 7.51 -13.24
CA PRO A 38 1.35 8.58 -13.42
C PRO A 38 -0.11 8.13 -13.40
N ARG A 39 -0.39 6.87 -13.76
CA ARG A 39 -1.75 6.29 -13.71
C ARG A 39 -2.37 6.30 -12.31
N PHE A 40 -1.55 6.35 -11.27
CA PHE A 40 -2.01 6.40 -9.88
C PHE A 40 -2.35 7.82 -9.39
N ALA A 41 -2.15 8.86 -10.21
CA ALA A 41 -2.47 10.24 -9.84
C ALA A 41 -3.94 10.45 -9.46
N GLY A 42 -4.88 9.71 -10.08
CA GLY A 42 -6.30 9.79 -9.72
C GLY A 42 -6.60 9.35 -8.28
N SER A 43 -5.83 8.38 -7.77
CA SER A 43 -6.02 7.82 -6.42
C SER A 43 -5.23 8.56 -5.35
N TYR A 44 -4.03 9.05 -5.67
CA TYR A 44 -3.09 9.62 -4.69
C TYR A 44 -2.84 11.13 -4.86
N GLY A 45 -3.26 11.72 -5.97
CA GLY A 45 -2.97 13.10 -6.35
C GLY A 45 -1.53 13.28 -6.85
N ALA A 46 -0.56 13.15 -5.95
CA ALA A 46 0.86 13.31 -6.25
C ALA A 46 1.54 11.96 -6.50
N THR A 47 2.39 11.90 -7.54
CA THR A 47 3.16 10.69 -7.91
C THR A 47 4.67 10.87 -7.77
N GLU A 48 5.14 12.06 -7.39
CA GLU A 48 6.57 12.34 -7.21
C GLU A 48 7.14 11.67 -5.95
N ALA A 49 8.44 11.41 -5.96
CA ALA A 49 9.16 10.88 -4.82
C ALA A 49 9.10 11.86 -3.63
N GLY A 50 8.76 11.35 -2.44
CA GLY A 50 8.70 12.17 -1.23
C GLY A 50 7.54 13.16 -1.15
N ALA A 51 6.66 13.20 -2.15
CA ALA A 51 5.49 14.06 -2.11
C ALA A 51 4.53 13.62 -1.00
N ILE A 52 3.97 14.60 -0.28
CA ILE A 52 2.84 14.38 0.61
C ILE A 52 1.63 14.04 -0.27
N ARG A 53 1.13 12.81 -0.14
CA ARG A 53 0.00 12.29 -0.90
C ARG A 53 -1.15 11.93 0.03
N GLY A 54 -2.37 12.24 -0.41
CA GLY A 54 -3.59 11.81 0.25
C GLY A 54 -3.82 10.31 0.01
N GLY A 55 -4.41 9.62 1.00
CA GLY A 55 -4.80 8.22 0.85
C GLY A 55 -5.88 8.01 -0.22
N MET A 56 -6.17 6.74 -0.52
CA MET A 56 -7.25 6.40 -1.47
C MET A 56 -8.56 7.07 -1.02
N LYS A 57 -9.14 7.86 -1.91
CA LYS A 57 -10.47 8.44 -1.69
C LYS A 57 -11.51 7.31 -1.66
N PRO A 58 -12.50 7.37 -0.75
CA PRO A 58 -13.62 6.45 -0.81
C PRO A 58 -14.33 6.61 -2.16
N VAL A 59 -14.70 5.47 -2.76
CA VAL A 59 -15.60 5.41 -3.92
C VAL A 59 -17.04 5.60 -3.50
#